data_AF-A0A8G2CM23-F1
#
_entry.id   AF-A0A8G2CM23-F1
#
_cell.length_a   1.000
_cell.length_b   1.000
_cell.length_c   1.000
_cell.angle_alpha   90.00
_cell.angle_beta   90.00
_cell.angle_gamma   90.00
#
_symmetry.space_group_name_H-M   'P 1'
#
loop_
_entity.id
_entity.type
_entity.pdbx_description
1 polymer ?
#
loop_
_entity_poly.entity_id
_entity_poly.type
_entity_poly.pdbx_seq_one_letter_code
_entity_poly.pdbx_strand_id
1 'polypeptide(L)' 'MARLRKECTPTASEQLKALLGQPWPFPGRPPKHDLSTWTVTDDWPEHIPVTEAEVDVFEAWFGDLFDKLSGSCR' A
#
# COMPACT_ATOMS: atom_id res chain seq x y z
N MET A 1 11.73 -46.59 -19.21
CA MET A 1 11.19 -45.91 -18.01
C MET A 1 11.04 -44.43 -18.32
N ALA A 2 9.82 -43.91 -18.33
CA ALA A 2 9.55 -42.51 -18.65
C ALA A 2 9.99 -41.63 -17.47
N ARG A 3 10.90 -40.68 -17.72
CA ARG A 3 11.26 -39.66 -16.72
C ARG A 3 10.03 -38.78 -16.49
N LEU A 4 9.45 -38.86 -15.28
CA LEU A 4 8.41 -37.93 -14.84
C LEU A 4 8.99 -36.52 -14.92
N ARG A 5 8.45 -35.69 -15.80
CA ARG A 5 8.82 -34.27 -15.87
C ARG A 5 8.41 -33.66 -14.54
N LYS A 6 9.37 -33.28 -13.70
CA LYS A 6 9.08 -32.42 -12.55
C LYS A 6 8.55 -31.12 -13.13
N GLU A 7 7.28 -30.83 -12.88
CA GLU A 7 6.72 -29.52 -13.16
C GLU A 7 7.58 -28.50 -12.41
N CYS A 8 8.30 -27.68 -13.17
CA CYS A 8 9.15 -26.67 -12.60
C CYS A 8 8.23 -25.57 -12.11
N THR A 9 8.00 -25.53 -10.80
CA THR A 9 7.26 -24.44 -10.16
C THR A 9 7.96 -23.13 -10.52
N PRO A 10 7.25 -22.14 -11.08
CA PRO A 10 7.87 -20.90 -11.47
C PRO A 10 8.50 -20.24 -10.25
N THR A 11 9.74 -19.79 -10.42
CA THR A 11 10.43 -19.02 -9.40
C THR A 11 9.69 -17.71 -9.13
N ALA A 12 9.85 -17.14 -7.94
CA ALA A 12 9.23 -15.87 -7.59
C ALA A 12 9.55 -14.77 -8.62
N SER A 13 10.75 -14.77 -9.21
CA SER A 13 11.13 -13.83 -10.27
C SER A 13 10.33 -14.02 -11.55
N GLU A 14 10.06 -15.27 -11.96
CA GLU A 14 9.26 -15.58 -13.15
C GLU A 14 7.79 -15.22 -12.95
N GLN A 15 7.23 -15.50 -11.77
CA GLN A 15 5.87 -15.10 -11.41
C GLN A 15 5.72 -13.57 -11.47
N LEU A 16 6.71 -12.85 -10.92
CA LEU A 16 6.68 -11.40 -10.83
C LEU A 16 6.84 -10.74 -12.22
N LYS A 17 7.66 -11.33 -13.09
CA LYS A 17 7.76 -10.92 -14.50
C LYS A 17 6.44 -11.12 -15.25
N ALA A 18 5.71 -12.21 -14.98
CA ALA A 18 4.41 -12.44 -15.61
C ALA A 18 3.36 -11.40 -15.20
N LEU A 19 3.39 -10.93 -13.94
CA LEU A 19 2.48 -9.88 -13.45
C LEU A 19 2.82 -8.50 -14.00
N LEU A 20 4.10 -8.13 -14.01
CA LEU A 20 4.53 -6.78 -14.41
C LEU A 20 4.65 -6.61 -15.92
N GLY A 21 4.68 -7.69 -16.72
CA GLY A 21 4.94 -7.64 -18.17
C GLY A 21 6.39 -7.29 -18.54
N GLN A 22 7.23 -7.03 -17.56
CA GLN A 22 8.65 -6.66 -17.69
C GLN A 22 9.45 -7.34 -16.58
N PRO A 23 10.74 -7.66 -16.82
CA PRO A 23 11.57 -8.23 -15.78
C PRO A 23 11.73 -7.25 -14.62
N TRP A 24 11.86 -7.80 -13.41
CA TRP A 24 12.13 -7.00 -12.22
C TRP A 24 13.38 -6.13 -12.45
N PRO A 25 13.31 -4.80 -12.31
CA PRO A 25 14.36 -3.88 -12.74
C PRO A 25 15.62 -3.95 -11.87
N PHE A 26 15.54 -4.56 -10.69
CA PHE A 26 16.67 -4.70 -9.77
C PHE A 26 17.23 -6.13 -9.83
N PRO A 27 18.28 -6.41 -10.63
CA PRO A 27 18.92 -7.72 -10.60
C PRO A 27 19.54 -7.96 -9.22
N GLY A 28 19.07 -8.99 -8.51
CA GLY A 28 19.63 -9.43 -7.23
C GLY A 28 18.82 -9.02 -5.99
N ARG A 29 19.51 -8.74 -4.88
CA ARG A 29 18.87 -8.41 -3.61
C ARG A 29 18.23 -7.01 -3.72
N PRO A 30 16.96 -6.84 -3.30
CA PRO A 30 16.36 -5.52 -3.19
C PRO A 30 17.25 -4.57 -2.38
N PRO A 31 17.30 -3.26 -2.72
CA PRO A 31 17.98 -2.27 -1.91
C PRO A 31 17.56 -2.40 -0.45
N LYS A 32 18.55 -2.39 0.45
CA LYS A 32 18.28 -2.39 1.88
C LYS A 32 17.72 -1.00 2.21
N HIS A 33 16.43 -0.94 2.51
CA HIS A 33 15.79 0.32 2.85
C HIS A 33 16.25 0.71 4.25
N ASP A 34 17.09 1.75 4.33
CA ASP A 34 17.48 2.32 5.60
C ASP A 34 16.45 3.38 5.99
N LEU A 35 15.66 3.11 7.02
CA LEU A 35 14.63 4.03 7.50
C LEU A 35 15.20 5.37 7.95
N SER A 36 16.48 5.43 8.33
CA SER A 36 17.15 6.70 8.67
C SER A 36 17.36 7.62 7.46
N THR A 37 17.29 7.07 6.24
CA THR A 37 17.40 7.81 4.98
C THR A 37 16.04 8.26 4.43
N TRP A 38 14.94 7.86 5.08
CA TRP A 38 13.61 8.28 4.67
C TRP A 38 13.31 9.70 5.15
N THR A 39 13.15 10.60 4.19
CA THR A 39 12.64 11.94 4.44
C THR A 39 11.12 11.89 4.37
N VAL A 40 10.45 12.18 5.47
CA VAL A 40 9.01 12.42 5.47
C VAL A 40 8.79 13.86 5.04
N THR A 41 8.35 14.06 3.80
CA THR A 41 7.93 15.36 3.27
C THR A 41 6.41 15.44 3.29
N ASP A 42 5.90 16.52 3.86
CA ASP A 42 4.48 16.85 3.76
C ASP A 42 4.27 17.67 2.49
N ASP A 43 4.20 16.98 1.35
CA ASP A 43 4.01 17.59 0.01
C ASP A 43 2.54 17.95 -0.26
N TRP A 44 1.74 18.17 0.79
CA TRP A 44 0.33 18.46 0.67
C TRP A 44 0.11 19.93 0.26
N PRO A 45 -0.90 20.20 -0.59
CA PRO A 45 -1.26 21.57 -0.91
C PRO A 45 -1.76 22.29 0.36
N GLU A 46 -1.63 23.62 0.37
CA GLU A 46 -2.14 24.47 1.47
C GLU A 46 -3.62 24.20 1.76
N HIS A 47 -4.38 23.79 0.74
CA HIS A 47 -5.77 23.38 0.87
C HIS A 47 -6.05 22.11 0.06
N ILE A 48 -6.52 21.07 0.73
CA ILE A 48 -7.03 19.85 0.09
C ILE A 48 -8.54 20.02 -0.10
N PRO A 49 -9.05 20.08 -1.35
CA PRO A 49 -10.47 20.15 -1.56
C PRO A 49 -11.13 18.84 -1.12
N VAL A 50 -12.07 18.93 -0.19
CA VAL A 50 -12.92 17.82 0.24
C VAL A 50 -14.37 18.20 -0.07
N THR A 51 -15.11 17.26 -0.65
CA THR A 51 -16.53 17.44 -0.98
C THR A 51 -17.42 17.05 0.20
N GLU A 52 -18.64 17.60 0.26
CA GLU A 52 -19.62 17.25 1.30
C GLU A 52 -19.90 15.74 1.33
N ALA A 53 -20.01 15.11 0.15
CA ALA A 53 -20.21 13.66 0.05
C ALA A 53 -19.03 12.84 0.61
N GLU A 54 -17.80 13.32 0.50
CA GLU A 54 -16.65 12.67 1.14
C GLU A 54 -16.73 12.83 2.65
N VAL A 55 -17.05 14.04 3.16
CA VAL A 55 -17.25 14.29 4.60
C VAL A 55 -18.32 13.35 5.16
N ASP A 56 -19.44 13.17 4.47
CA ASP A 56 -20.52 12.25 4.89
C ASP A 56 -20.02 10.80 5.04
N VAL A 57 -19.15 10.33 4.13
CA VAL A 57 -18.57 8.99 4.20
C VAL A 57 -17.62 8.87 5.39
N PHE A 58 -16.82 9.91 5.67
CA PHE A 58 -15.96 9.96 6.86
C PHE A 58 -16.80 9.93 8.14
N GLU A 59 -17.87 10.74 8.23
CA GLU A 59 -18.76 10.78 9.40
C GLU A 59 -19.53 9.47 9.60
N ALA A 60 -19.95 8.80 8.53
CA ALA A 60 -20.63 7.50 8.63
C ALA A 60 -19.73 6.40 9.24
N TRP A 61 -18.40 6.49 9.06
CA TRP A 61 -17.44 5.52 9.57
C TRP A 61 -16.81 5.91 10.92
N PHE A 62 -16.67 7.20 11.20
CA PHE A 62 -15.96 7.70 12.38
C PHE A 62 -16.85 8.52 13.33
N GLY A 63 -18.11 8.75 13.00
CA GLY A 63 -19.02 9.59 13.78
C GLY A 63 -19.18 9.14 15.23
N ASP A 64 -19.29 7.82 15.45
CA ASP A 64 -19.41 7.24 16.80
C ASP A 64 -18.11 7.41 17.63
N LEU A 65 -16.95 7.35 16.98
CA LEU A 65 -15.66 7.64 17.58
C LEU A 65 -15.56 9.13 17.96
N PHE A 66 -16.01 10.03 17.09
CA PHE A 66 -16.04 11.46 17.39
C PHE A 66 -17.02 11.80 18.49
N ASP A 67 -18.22 11.23 18.51
CA ASP A 67 -19.20 11.45 19.58
C ASP A 67 -18.67 11.00 20.95
N LYS A 68 -17.89 9.91 20.96
CA LYS A 68 -17.24 9.41 22.16
C LYS A 68 -16.07 10.28 22.62
N LEU A 69 -15.22 10.73 21.69
CA LEU A 69 -14.08 11.60 21.98
C LEU A 69 -14.52 13.02 22.35
N SER A 70 -15.65 13.47 21.81
CA SER A 70 -16.28 14.77 22.04
C SER A 70 -17.32 14.73 23.17
N GLY A 71 -17.38 13.61 23.90
CA GLY A 71 -18.38 13.29 24.89
C GLY A 71 -18.55 14.37 25.96
N SER A 72 -19.66 15.10 25.86
CA SER A 72 -20.32 15.92 26.89
C SER A 72 -19.42 16.92 27.62
N CYS A 73 -19.20 18.07 26.99
CA CYS A 73 -19.10 19.31 27.76
C CYS A 73 -20.44 19.51 28.49
N ARG A 74 -20.45 19.33 29.81
CA ARG A 74 -21.48 19.87 30.70
C ARG A 74 -20.94 21.13 31.36
#